data_AF-A0A5K1FG78-F1
#
_entry.id   AF-A0A5K1FG78-F1
#
_cell.length_a   1.000
_cell.length_b   1.000
_cell.length_c   1.000
_cell.angle_alpha   90.00
_cell.angle_beta   90.00
_cell.angle_gamma   90.00
#
_symmetry.space_group_name_H-M   'P 1'
#
loop_
_entity.id
_entity.type
_entity.pdbx_description
1 polymer ?
#
loop_
_entity_poly.entity_id
_entity_poly.type
_entity_poly.pdbx_seq_one_letter_code
_entity_poly.pdbx_strand_id
1 'polypeptide(L)' 'EDRDNILRARASGRGVLTAPFGLLKSRRLGVILTFAAYSKELPSNATPQERIEATKG' A
#
# COMPACT_ATOMS: atom_id res chain seq x y z
N GLU A 1 -11.68 1.69 -2.80
CA GLU A 1 -10.39 2.38 -3.04
C GLU A 1 -9.28 1.90 -2.12
N ASP A 2 -9.47 1.93 -0.80
CA ASP A 2 -8.37 1.59 0.13
C ASP A 2 -7.80 0.18 -0.08
N ARG A 3 -8.65 -0.82 -0.34
CA ARG A 3 -8.20 -2.21 -0.58
C ARG A 3 -7.27 -2.32 -1.80
N ASP A 4 -7.61 -1.66 -2.91
CA ASP A 4 -6.78 -1.69 -4.12
C ASP A 4 -5.48 -0.89 -3.92
N ASN A 5 -5.54 0.20 -3.16
CA ASN A 5 -4.34 0.97 -2.83
C ASN A 5 -3.36 0.14 -1.99
N ILE A 6 -3.88 -0.62 -1.03
CA ILE A 6 -3.10 -1.56 -0.21
C ILE A 6 -2.45 -2.63 -1.08
N LEU A 7 -3.20 -3.29 -1.97
CA LEU A 7 -2.66 -4.34 -2.83
C LEU A 7 -1.56 -3.81 -3.77
N ARG A 8 -1.75 -2.61 -4.35
CA ARG A 8 -0.74 -1.97 -5.20
C ARG A 8 0.52 -1.58 -4.41
N ALA A 9 0.38 -1.06 -3.19
CA ALA A 9 1.53 -0.72 -2.35
C ALA A 9 2.34 -1.97 -1.97
N ARG A 10 1.66 -3.08 -1.63
CA ARG A 10 2.29 -4.37 -1.30
C ARG A 10 3.03 -4.98 -2.48
N ALA A 11 2.46 -4.98 -3.68
CA ALA A 11 3.11 -5.58 -4.84
C ALA A 11 4.29 -4.74 -5.36
N SER A 12 4.18 -3.40 -5.28
CA SER A 12 5.16 -2.49 -5.89
C SER A 12 6.36 -2.17 -5.02
N GLY A 13 6.25 -2.26 -3.69
CA GLY A 13 7.33 -1.76 -2.81
C GLY A 13 7.40 -0.24 -2.70
N ARG A 14 6.40 0.51 -3.17
CA ARG A 14 6.45 1.97 -3.29
C ARG A 14 5.25 2.63 -2.62
N GLY A 15 5.36 3.94 -2.40
CA GLY A 15 4.22 4.76 -1.98
C GLY A 15 3.19 4.88 -3.11
N VAL A 16 1.92 4.64 -2.80
CA VAL A 16 0.81 4.69 -3.78
C VAL A 16 -0.31 5.61 -3.29
N LEU A 17 -0.85 6.41 -4.22
CA LEU A 17 -1.97 7.32 -3.98
C LEU A 17 -3.30 6.74 -4.50
N THR A 18 -4.38 7.01 -3.77
CA THR A 18 -5.77 6.84 -4.25
C THR A 18 -6.14 7.93 -5.25
N ALA A 19 -7.27 7.77 -5.92
CA ALA A 19 -7.93 8.92 -6.53
C ALA A 19 -8.46 9.85 -5.42
N PRO A 20 -8.81 11.11 -5.74
CA PRO A 20 -9.45 11.98 -4.76
C PRO A 20 -10.82 11.45 -4.32
N PHE A 21 -11.04 11.29 -3.02
CA PHE A 21 -12.33 10.88 -2.45
C PHE A 21 -12.61 11.53 -1.08
N GLY A 22 -13.84 11.39 -0.59
CA GLY A 22 -14.24 11.95 0.71
C GLY A 22 -13.67 11.15 1.88
N LEU A 23 -12.85 11.79 2.71
CA LEU A 23 -12.24 11.13 3.88
C LEU A 23 -13.27 10.87 5.00
N LEU A 24 -13.26 9.66 5.58
CA LEU A 24 -14.30 9.13 6.48
C LEU A 24 -14.64 10.00 7.70
N LYS A 25 -13.69 10.79 8.23
CA LYS A 25 -13.90 11.62 9.43
C LYS A 25 -14.14 13.10 9.14
N SER A 26 -13.47 13.67 8.14
CA SER A 26 -13.56 15.11 7.85
C SER A 26 -14.56 15.43 6.74
N ARG A 27 -14.96 14.43 5.95
CA ARG A 27 -15.70 14.57 4.68
C ARG A 27 -15.06 15.54 3.69
N ARG A 28 -13.81 15.95 3.92
CA ARG A 28 -13.03 16.74 2.97
C ARG A 28 -12.56 15.82 1.85
N LEU A 29 -12.55 16.37 0.64
CA LEU A 29 -11.90 15.72 -0.48
C LEU A 29 -10.40 15.62 -0.20
N GLY A 30 -9.84 14.43 -0.37
CA GLY A 30 -8.43 14.17 -0.14
C GLY A 30 -7.97 12.89 -0.81
N VAL A 31 -6.71 12.55 -0.58
CA VAL A 31 -6.07 11.33 -1.06
C VAL A 31 -5.47 10.57 0.11
N ILE A 32 -5.34 9.25 -0.05
CA ILE A 32 -4.59 8.42 0.90
C ILE A 32 -3.27 8.01 0.25
N LEU A 33 -2.17 8.28 0.95
CA LEU A 33 -0.84 7.75 0.64
C LEU A 33 -0.61 6.48 1.46
N THR A 34 -0.32 5.38 0.78
CA THR A 34 -0.10 4.08 1.41
C THR A 34 1.32 3.59 1.17
N PHE A 35 1.98 3.14 2.23
CA PHE A 35 3.23 2.40 2.19
C PHE A 35 3.01 0.99 2.76
N ALA A 36 3.61 -0.01 2.12
CA ALA A 36 3.63 -1.37 2.65
C ALA A 36 4.81 -1.56 3.61
N ALA A 37 4.56 -2.18 4.75
CA ALA A 37 5.59 -2.62 5.68
C ALA A 37 5.91 -4.10 5.43
N TYR A 38 7.19 -4.41 5.21
CA TYR A 38 7.67 -5.75 4.91
C TYR A 38 8.41 -6.36 6.09
N SER A 39 8.42 -7.70 6.16
CA SER A 39 9.30 -8.45 7.06
C SER A 39 10.77 -8.13 6.79
N LYS A 40 11.61 -8.16 7.83
CA LYS A 40 13.04 -7.81 7.74
C LYS A 40 13.83 -8.76 6.85
N GLU A 41 13.34 -9.97 6.66
CA GLU A 41 13.98 -11.03 5.88
C GLU A 41 13.73 -10.88 4.37
N LEU A 42 12.95 -9.88 3.94
CA LEU A 42 12.66 -9.66 2.53
C LEU A 42 13.92 -9.26 1.75
N PRO A 43 14.31 -10.01 0.70
CA PRO A 43 15.43 -9.65 -0.16
C PRO A 43 15.23 -8.31 -0.87
N SER A 44 16.32 -7.59 -1.15
CA SER A 44 16.26 -6.29 -1.85
C SER A 44 15.71 -6.39 -3.27
N ASN A 45 15.94 -7.52 -3.95
CA ASN A 45 15.46 -7.84 -5.29
C ASN A 45 14.15 -8.66 -5.30
N ALA A 46 13.40 -8.66 -4.20
CA ALA A 46 12.17 -9.42 -4.08
C ALA A 46 11.17 -9.10 -5.20
N THR A 47 10.61 -10.16 -5.75
CA THR A 47 9.51 -10.16 -6.71
C THR A 47 8.23 -9.59 -6.08
N PRO A 48 7.25 -9.17 -6.89
CA PRO A 48 5.97 -8.70 -6.36
C PRO A 48 5.27 -9.72 -5.46
N GLN A 49 5.40 -11.01 -5.75
CA GLN A 49 4.78 -12.07 -4.97
C GLN A 49 5.45 -12.24 -3.60
N GLU A 50 6.78 -12.26 -3.55
CA GLU A 50 7.53 -12.29 -2.27
C GLU A 50 7.24 -11.05 -1.42
N ARG A 51 7.07 -9.88 -2.04
CA ARG A 51 6.66 -8.65 -1.32
C ARG A 51 5.28 -8.79 -0.70
N ILE A 52 4.32 -9.32 -1.45
CA ILE A 52 2.95 -9.56 -0.95
C ILE A 52 3.00 -10.51 0.25
N GLU A 53 3.70 -11.63 0.13
CA GLU A 53 3.83 -12.64 1.19
C GLU A 53 4.59 -12.11 2.42
N ALA A 54 5.54 -11.21 2.23
CA ALA A 54 6.29 -10.59 3.33
C ALA A 54 5.54 -9.49 4.08
N THR A 55 4.36 -9.07 3.61
CA THR A 55 3.51 -8.17 4.38
C THR A 55 2.66 -8.93 5.40
N LYS A 56 2.87 -8.64 6.69
CA LYS A 56 2.07 -9.22 7.79
C LYS A 56 0.97 -8.24 8.19
N GLY A 57 -0.28 -8.60 7.93
CA GLY A 57 -1.47 -7.79 8.27
C GLY A 57 -2.53 -7.77 7.19
#